data_AF-A0A8S3RCP8-F1
#
_entry.id   AF-A0A8S3RCP8-F1
#
_cell.length_a   1.000
_cell.length_b   1.000
_cell.length_c   1.000
_cell.angle_alpha   90.00
_cell.angle_beta   90.00
_cell.angle_gamma   90.00
#
_symmetry.space_group_name_H-M   'P 1'
#
loop_
_entity.id
_entity.type
_entity.pdbx_description
1 polymer ?
#
loop_
_entity_poly.entity_id
_entity_poly.type
_entity_poly.pdbx_seq_one_letter_code
_entity_poly.pdbx_strand_id
1 'polypeptide(L)'
;MRMFDNISLTSNLTIYLLNNSLQCTCKTLIFWKWVVGTRVNVFFDRRCLSEDGVVIRFQSINKRIQELEKECISYVSFIIIASIVLMATLICIAVAVVHKYRWKLRYMFYLAKSKHRRQEASTDSKHYVYDAFISYCEHDNLFVINDCIQNLEMDRNFKLCLHQRDFLPGEEITTNITNAIHESRKTICIVTKNFFDSYYCMFEFNMARMESIYSRDKRNIIFLIFLEQILPQNMPLMLLELVQKDSYIEYPNDEQGDIVFWEKIDEALRQ
;
A
#
# COMPACT_ATOMS: atom_id res chain seq x y z
N MET A 1 10.66 -3.92 55.16
CA MET A 1 9.93 -2.74 54.66
C MET A 1 8.48 -2.77 55.11
N ARG A 2 7.61 -3.65 54.55
CA ARG A 2 6.18 -3.73 54.93
C ARG A 2 5.87 -3.87 56.43
N MET A 3 6.68 -4.63 57.16
CA MET A 3 6.54 -4.77 58.62
C MET A 3 6.75 -3.43 59.35
N PHE A 4 7.75 -2.65 58.95
CA PHE A 4 8.04 -1.34 59.56
C PHE A 4 6.94 -0.32 59.22
N ASP A 5 6.41 -0.36 57.99
CA ASP A 5 5.29 0.49 57.60
C ASP A 5 4.04 0.18 58.45
N ASN A 6 3.73 -1.10 58.68
CA ASN A 6 2.60 -1.49 59.53
C ASN A 6 2.76 -1.04 60.99
N ILE A 7 3.98 -1.12 61.55
CA ILE A 7 4.25 -0.66 62.91
C ILE A 7 4.16 0.88 63.02
N SER A 8 4.52 1.60 61.95
CA SER A 8 4.42 3.06 61.90
C SER A 8 2.98 3.59 61.91
N LEU A 9 1.98 2.74 61.63
CA LEU A 9 0.57 3.10 61.69
C LEU A 9 0.03 3.16 63.12
N THR A 10 0.66 2.43 64.05
CA THR A 10 0.21 2.31 65.45
C THR A 10 1.16 2.97 66.44
N SER A 11 2.39 3.27 66.04
CA SER A 11 3.42 3.85 66.91
C SER A 11 4.46 4.68 66.14
N ASN A 12 5.04 5.69 66.78
CA ASN A 12 6.12 6.48 66.20
C ASN A 12 7.42 5.66 66.16
N LEU A 13 7.71 5.07 65.00
CA LEU A 13 8.93 4.31 64.78
C LEU A 13 10.04 5.21 64.22
N THR A 14 11.22 5.15 64.84
CA THR A 14 12.45 5.80 64.36
C THR A 14 13.53 4.75 64.15
N ILE A 15 14.18 4.77 62.98
CA ILE A 15 15.25 3.84 62.61
C ILE A 15 16.54 4.63 62.42
N TYR A 16 17.61 4.21 63.11
CA TYR A 16 18.95 4.79 62.97
C TYR A 16 19.83 3.84 62.15
N LEU A 17 20.21 4.27 60.95
CA LEU A 17 21.11 3.58 60.02
C LEU A 17 22.46 4.31 59.87
N LEU A 18 22.82 5.14 60.84
CA LEU A 18 24.10 5.85 60.87
C LEU A 18 25.27 4.86 60.93
N ASN A 19 26.39 5.22 60.33
CA ASN A 19 27.61 4.42 60.24
C ASN A 19 27.44 3.07 59.53
N ASN A 20 26.43 2.95 58.67
CA ASN A 20 26.22 1.77 57.84
C ASN A 20 26.68 2.00 56.39
N SER A 21 27.30 0.98 55.81
CA SER A 21 27.78 0.99 54.43
C SER A 21 26.63 0.68 53.45
N LEU A 22 25.67 1.60 53.32
CA LEU A 22 24.51 1.44 52.45
C LEU A 22 24.92 1.49 50.97
N GLN A 23 24.45 0.54 50.17
CA GLN A 23 24.72 0.49 48.72
C GLN A 23 23.71 1.33 47.94
N CYS A 24 24.16 2.02 46.88
CA CYS A 24 23.31 2.69 45.90
C CYS A 24 23.53 2.08 44.52
N THR A 25 22.96 0.90 44.34
CA THR A 25 22.97 0.11 43.11
C THR A 25 21.54 -0.16 42.64
N CYS A 26 21.36 -0.70 41.43
CA CYS A 26 20.03 -1.05 40.94
C CYS A 26 19.27 -2.04 41.83
N LYS A 27 19.99 -2.88 42.59
CA LYS A 27 19.40 -3.83 43.55
C LYS A 27 18.82 -3.12 44.77
N THR A 28 19.41 -2.01 45.20
CA THR A 28 18.98 -1.26 46.39
C THR A 28 18.09 -0.07 46.08
N LEU A 29 17.79 0.21 44.80
CA LEU A 29 16.90 1.29 44.38
C LEU A 29 15.53 1.25 45.07
N ILE A 30 14.96 0.05 45.25
CA ILE A 30 13.68 -0.15 45.94
C ILE A 30 13.77 0.28 47.41
N PHE A 31 14.88 -0.04 48.07
CA PHE A 31 15.12 0.37 49.46
C PHE A 31 15.17 1.89 49.58
N TRP A 32 15.88 2.58 48.69
CA TRP A 32 15.95 4.04 48.72
C TRP A 32 14.61 4.72 48.43
N LYS A 33 13.82 4.18 47.49
CA LYS A 33 12.43 4.63 47.27
C LYS A 33 11.57 4.47 48.51
N TRP A 34 11.72 3.36 49.23
CA TRP A 34 11.02 3.15 50.49
C TRP A 34 11.46 4.13 51.58
N VAL A 35 12.77 4.41 51.73
CA VAL A 35 13.29 5.37 52.73
C VAL A 35 12.69 6.76 52.54
N VAL A 36 12.48 7.20 51.30
CA VAL A 36 11.88 8.52 50.99
C VAL A 36 10.36 8.49 51.13
N GLY A 37 9.72 7.37 50.78
CA GLY A 37 8.25 7.27 50.73
C GLY A 37 7.59 6.77 52.02
N THR A 38 8.36 6.25 52.98
CA THR A 38 7.82 5.74 54.25
C THR A 38 7.48 6.88 55.21
N ARG A 39 6.56 6.60 56.15
CA ARG A 39 6.23 7.49 57.27
C ARG A 39 7.17 7.30 58.47
N VAL A 40 8.05 6.29 58.42
CA VAL A 40 9.04 6.02 59.46
C VAL A 40 10.16 7.06 59.42
N ASN A 41 10.58 7.56 60.58
CA ASN A 41 11.72 8.48 60.67
C ASN A 41 13.02 7.68 60.51
N VAL A 42 13.62 7.73 59.33
CA VAL A 42 14.89 7.02 59.05
C VAL A 42 16.05 8.01 59.03
N PHE A 43 16.98 7.85 59.96
CA PHE A 43 18.26 8.58 59.99
C PHE A 43 19.34 7.76 59.31
N PHE A 44 20.04 8.31 58.34
CA PHE A 44 21.09 7.62 57.60
C PHE A 44 22.19 8.61 57.18
N ASP A 45 23.38 8.08 56.87
CA ASP A 45 24.46 8.92 56.37
C ASP A 45 24.18 9.37 54.93
N ARG A 46 24.54 10.61 54.60
CA ARG A 46 24.45 11.19 53.24
C ARG A 46 25.54 10.67 52.30
N ARG A 47 25.82 9.37 52.37
CA ARG A 47 26.82 8.64 51.59
C ARG A 47 26.34 7.22 51.31
N CYS A 48 26.70 6.69 50.17
CA CYS A 48 26.41 5.31 49.79
C CYS A 48 27.57 4.74 48.96
N LEU A 49 27.62 3.41 48.80
CA LEU A 49 28.60 2.73 47.96
C LEU A 49 28.00 2.37 46.60
N SER A 50 28.72 2.68 45.53
CA SER A 50 28.44 2.19 44.17
C SER A 50 28.76 0.70 44.03
N GLU A 51 28.38 0.10 42.90
CA GLU A 51 28.69 -1.30 42.57
C GLU A 51 30.22 -1.54 42.46
N ASP A 52 30.96 -0.53 42.02
CA ASP A 52 32.44 -0.53 41.95
C ASP A 52 33.13 -0.22 43.29
N GLY A 53 32.38 -0.13 44.39
CA GLY A 53 32.91 0.18 45.73
C GLY A 53 33.26 1.65 45.98
N VAL A 54 32.99 2.54 45.02
CA VAL A 54 33.20 4.00 45.17
C VAL A 54 32.19 4.60 46.15
N VAL A 55 32.66 5.43 47.09
CA VAL A 55 31.81 6.14 48.03
C VAL A 55 31.23 7.41 47.39
N ILE A 56 29.92 7.43 47.17
CA ILE A 56 29.17 8.55 46.60
C ILE A 56 28.56 9.34 47.75
N ARG A 57 28.81 10.66 47.80
CA ARG A 57 28.18 11.59 48.73
C ARG A 57 27.07 12.35 48.03
N PHE A 58 25.91 12.46 48.64
CA PHE A 58 24.76 13.15 48.05
C PHE A 58 24.15 14.16 49.02
N GLN A 59 23.75 15.33 48.51
CA GLN A 59 23.08 16.34 49.34
C GLN A 59 21.60 16.02 49.54
N SER A 60 20.96 15.48 48.50
CA SER A 60 19.54 15.10 48.47
C SER A 60 19.42 13.66 47.99
N ILE A 61 18.80 12.81 48.81
CA ILE A 61 18.54 11.42 48.45
C ILE A 61 17.63 11.31 47.22
N ASN A 62 16.69 12.25 47.04
CA ASN A 62 15.79 12.29 45.88
C ASN A 62 16.55 12.44 44.56
N LYS A 63 17.56 13.32 44.52
CA LYS A 63 18.42 13.47 43.33
C LYS A 63 19.21 12.20 43.05
N ARG A 64 19.78 11.56 44.08
CA ARG A 64 20.54 10.31 43.90
C ARG A 64 19.64 9.17 43.42
N ILE A 65 18.40 9.07 43.90
CA ILE A 65 17.43 8.10 43.40
C ILE A 65 17.13 8.33 41.92
N GLN A 66 16.91 9.58 41.49
CA GLN A 66 16.64 9.89 40.06
C GLN A 66 17.83 9.56 39.14
N GLU A 67 19.06 9.83 39.59
CA GLU A 67 20.27 9.44 38.87
C GLU A 67 20.38 7.91 38.78
N LEU A 68 20.18 7.22 39.90
CA LEU A 68 20.22 5.76 39.97
C LEU A 68 19.10 5.14 39.11
N GLU A 69 17.90 5.73 39.08
CA GLU A 69 16.83 5.30 38.19
C GLU A 69 17.24 5.34 36.72
N LYS A 70 17.95 6.41 36.30
CA LYS A 70 18.46 6.54 34.93
C LYS A 70 19.58 5.56 34.63
N GLU A 71 20.51 5.38 35.57
CA GLU A 71 21.58 4.37 35.48
C GLU A 71 21.01 2.94 35.38
N CYS A 72 19.89 2.69 36.06
CA CYS A 72 19.21 1.40 36.07
C CYS A 72 18.23 1.18 34.92
N ILE A 73 18.04 2.16 34.03
CA ILE A 73 17.36 1.93 32.75
C ILE A 73 18.22 0.92 31.99
N SER A 74 17.74 -0.33 31.95
CA SER A 74 18.48 -1.43 31.36
C SER A 74 18.77 -1.15 29.88
N TYR A 75 20.02 -1.37 29.47
CA TYR A 75 20.43 -1.42 28.07
C TYR A 75 19.51 -2.34 27.22
N VAL A 76 18.95 -3.37 27.86
CA VAL A 76 17.95 -4.26 27.25
C VAL A 76 16.67 -3.52 26.87
N SER A 77 16.17 -2.62 27.72
CA SER A 77 14.97 -1.80 27.41
C SER A 77 15.22 -0.86 26.23
N PHE A 78 16.42 -0.28 26.14
CA PHE A 78 16.80 0.54 24.99
C PHE A 78 16.85 -0.28 23.69
N ILE A 79 17.48 -1.47 23.72
CA ILE A 79 17.52 -2.38 22.57
C ILE A 79 16.09 -2.77 22.14
N ILE A 80 15.22 -3.11 23.08
CA ILE A 80 13.84 -3.49 22.78
C ILE A 80 13.11 -2.34 22.09
N ILE A 81 13.16 -1.12 22.65
CA ILE A 81 12.51 0.05 22.04
C ILE A 81 13.08 0.34 20.66
N ALA A 82 14.41 0.34 20.50
CA ALA A 82 15.07 0.57 19.22
C ALA A 82 14.66 -0.49 18.18
N SER A 83 14.56 -1.77 18.58
CA SER A 83 14.13 -2.86 17.69
C SER A 83 12.67 -2.72 17.25
N ILE A 84 11.78 -2.29 18.15
CA ILE A 84 10.36 -2.04 17.85
C ILE A 84 10.25 -0.88 16.85
N VAL A 85 10.98 0.21 17.07
CA VAL A 85 10.99 1.37 16.17
C VAL A 85 11.53 0.99 14.79
N LEU A 86 12.61 0.20 14.74
CA LEU A 86 13.16 -0.28 13.47
C LEU A 86 12.17 -1.18 12.73
N MET A 87 11.51 -2.11 13.42
CA MET A 87 10.49 -2.96 12.82
C MET A 87 9.31 -2.13 12.27
N ALA A 88 8.81 -1.18 13.06
CA ALA A 88 7.69 -0.32 12.66
C ALA A 88 8.04 0.51 11.41
N THR A 89 9.26 1.07 11.35
CA THR A 89 9.71 1.84 10.19
C THR A 89 9.83 0.97 8.93
N LEU A 90 10.38 -0.25 9.05
CA LEU A 90 10.44 -1.21 7.94
C LEU A 90 9.05 -1.60 7.42
N ILE A 91 8.09 -1.83 8.32
CA ILE A 91 6.70 -2.14 7.94
C ILE A 91 6.08 -0.95 7.19
N CYS A 92 6.23 0.28 7.69
CA CYS A 92 5.71 1.47 7.03
C CYS A 92 6.30 1.64 5.62
N ILE A 93 7.61 1.42 5.46
CA ILE A 93 8.27 1.46 4.14
C ILE A 93 7.72 0.36 3.23
N ALA A 94 7.58 -0.87 3.73
CA ALA A 94 7.04 -1.97 2.94
C ALA A 94 5.60 -1.69 2.46
N VAL A 95 4.74 -1.18 3.35
CA VAL A 95 3.37 -0.77 3.01
C VAL A 95 3.40 0.34 1.96
N ALA A 96 4.22 1.38 2.14
CA ALA A 96 4.34 2.47 1.17
C ALA A 96 4.80 1.96 -0.22
N VAL A 97 5.77 1.05 -0.26
CA VAL A 97 6.25 0.42 -1.51
C VAL A 97 5.14 -0.41 -2.14
N VAL A 98 4.45 -1.26 -1.37
CA VAL A 98 3.34 -2.08 -1.88
C VAL A 98 2.22 -1.21 -2.44
N HIS A 99 1.81 -0.16 -1.73
CA HIS A 99 0.78 0.76 -2.23
C HIS A 99 1.23 1.51 -3.49
N LYS A 100 2.46 2.02 -3.50
CA LYS A 100 3.02 2.74 -4.65
C LYS A 100 3.13 1.87 -5.90
N TYR A 101 3.52 0.60 -5.74
CA TYR A 101 3.75 -0.33 -6.84
C TYR A 101 2.65 -1.39 -6.99
N ARG A 102 1.47 -1.21 -6.36
CA ARG A 102 0.40 -2.23 -6.32
C ARG A 102 -0.02 -2.74 -7.69
N TRP A 103 -0.14 -1.85 -8.68
CA TRP A 103 -0.53 -2.22 -10.05
C TRP A 103 0.58 -3.00 -10.77
N LYS A 104 1.83 -2.57 -10.59
CA LYS A 104 2.99 -3.28 -11.12
C LYS A 104 3.10 -4.68 -10.52
N LEU A 105 2.98 -4.80 -9.20
CA LEU A 105 3.05 -6.08 -8.49
C LEU A 105 1.93 -7.02 -8.94
N ARG A 106 0.69 -6.52 -9.02
CA ARG A 106 -0.45 -7.29 -9.55
C ARG A 106 -0.21 -7.76 -10.98
N TYR A 107 0.21 -6.85 -11.86
CA TYR A 107 0.53 -7.20 -13.25
C TYR A 107 1.60 -8.29 -13.35
N MET A 108 2.72 -8.13 -12.64
CA MET A 108 3.80 -9.13 -12.63
C MET A 108 3.34 -10.48 -12.08
N PHE A 109 2.51 -10.48 -11.04
CA PHE A 109 1.93 -11.71 -10.49
C PHE A 109 1.04 -12.44 -11.52
N TYR A 110 0.14 -11.72 -12.17
CA TYR A 110 -0.75 -12.31 -13.19
C TYR A 110 0.01 -12.75 -14.44
N LEU A 111 1.03 -11.99 -14.86
CA LEU A 111 1.91 -12.37 -15.96
C LEU A 111 2.68 -13.67 -15.65
N ALA A 112 3.21 -13.80 -14.42
CA ALA A 112 3.90 -15.02 -14.00
C ALA A 112 2.94 -16.22 -13.97
N LYS A 113 1.73 -16.05 -13.45
CA LYS A 113 0.66 -17.07 -13.44
C LYS A 113 0.28 -17.50 -14.86
N SER A 114 0.08 -16.55 -15.77
CA SER A 114 -0.27 -16.82 -17.18
C SER A 114 0.87 -17.50 -17.93
N LYS A 115 2.13 -17.05 -17.73
CA LYS A 115 3.31 -17.67 -18.34
C LYS A 115 3.53 -19.10 -17.88
N HIS A 116 3.33 -19.39 -16.59
CA HIS A 116 3.46 -20.75 -16.07
C HIS A 116 2.46 -21.71 -16.76
N ARG A 117 1.22 -21.26 -16.99
CA ARG A 117 0.22 -22.02 -17.73
C ARG A 117 0.52 -22.16 -19.22
N ARG A 118 0.98 -21.08 -19.88
CA ARG A 118 1.38 -21.12 -21.30
C ARG A 118 2.60 -22.02 -21.54
N GLN A 119 3.43 -22.27 -20.54
CA GLN A 119 4.55 -23.20 -20.70
C GLN A 119 4.10 -24.67 -20.89
N GLU A 120 2.85 -24.98 -20.53
CA GLU A 120 2.21 -26.28 -20.78
C GLU A 120 1.52 -26.36 -22.16
N ALA A 121 1.23 -25.21 -22.79
CA ALA A 121 0.63 -25.10 -24.12
C ALA A 121 1.67 -24.57 -25.13
N SER A 122 2.20 -25.48 -25.96
CA SER A 122 3.31 -25.26 -26.90
C SER A 122 3.36 -23.88 -27.57
N THR A 123 4.57 -23.32 -27.59
CA THR A 123 4.99 -22.07 -28.21
C THR A 123 4.54 -21.93 -29.65
N ASP A 124 3.82 -20.84 -29.95
CA ASP A 124 3.99 -20.17 -31.22
C ASP A 124 3.97 -18.65 -31.03
N SER A 125 4.63 -17.98 -31.97
CA SER A 125 4.73 -16.54 -32.23
C SER A 125 3.63 -15.64 -31.66
N LYS A 126 3.96 -14.37 -31.37
CA LYS A 126 3.03 -13.32 -30.89
C LYS A 126 1.93 -13.00 -31.92
N HIS A 127 1.07 -13.95 -32.25
CA HIS A 127 -0.16 -13.73 -32.96
C HIS A 127 -1.20 -13.23 -31.95
N TYR A 128 -1.64 -12.00 -32.17
CA TYR A 128 -2.82 -11.50 -31.49
C TYR A 128 -4.05 -12.20 -32.05
N VAL A 129 -4.90 -12.71 -31.16
CA VAL A 129 -6.15 -13.37 -31.52
C VAL A 129 -7.21 -12.33 -31.89
N TYR A 130 -7.09 -11.12 -31.33
CA TYR A 130 -8.03 -10.02 -31.47
C TYR A 130 -7.32 -8.73 -31.91
N ASP A 131 -8.03 -7.87 -32.64
CA ASP A 131 -7.56 -6.53 -32.99
C ASP A 131 -7.67 -5.58 -31.81
N ALA A 132 -8.77 -5.67 -31.06
CA ALA A 132 -8.94 -4.85 -29.87
C ALA A 132 -9.73 -5.56 -28.77
N PHE A 133 -9.32 -5.34 -27.53
CA PHE A 133 -10.13 -5.61 -26.34
C PHE A 133 -10.94 -4.36 -26.00
N ILE A 134 -12.25 -4.48 -25.84
CA ILE A 134 -13.13 -3.37 -25.44
C ILE A 134 -13.36 -3.44 -23.94
N SER A 135 -12.87 -2.42 -23.23
CA SER A 135 -13.11 -2.19 -21.81
C SER A 135 -14.21 -1.15 -21.65
N TYR A 136 -15.33 -1.56 -21.05
CA TYR A 136 -16.53 -0.72 -20.91
C TYR A 136 -17.28 -1.04 -19.61
N CYS A 137 -18.09 -0.11 -19.12
CA CYS A 137 -18.97 -0.37 -17.99
C CYS A 137 -20.24 -1.08 -18.47
N GLU A 138 -20.82 -1.97 -17.67
CA GLU A 138 -22.07 -2.66 -18.03
C GLU A 138 -23.22 -1.71 -18.37
N HIS A 139 -23.22 -0.50 -17.80
CA HIS A 139 -24.20 0.54 -18.11
C HIS A 139 -24.11 1.04 -19.56
N ASP A 140 -22.92 0.94 -20.17
CA ASP A 140 -22.61 1.39 -21.52
C ASP A 140 -22.71 0.22 -22.53
N ASN A 141 -23.25 -0.93 -22.11
CA ASN A 141 -23.32 -2.14 -22.94
C ASN A 141 -24.14 -1.96 -24.22
N LEU A 142 -25.18 -1.12 -24.18
CA LEU A 142 -26.01 -0.85 -25.36
C LEU A 142 -25.19 -0.22 -26.49
N PHE A 143 -24.32 0.73 -26.17
CA PHE A 143 -23.42 1.34 -27.15
C PHE A 143 -22.46 0.31 -27.75
N VAL A 144 -21.90 -0.57 -26.91
CA VAL A 144 -20.97 -1.59 -27.38
C VAL A 144 -21.66 -2.59 -28.31
N ILE A 145 -22.83 -3.09 -27.92
CA ILE A 145 -23.56 -4.09 -28.69
C ILE A 145 -24.11 -3.53 -30.00
N ASN A 146 -24.71 -2.34 -29.95
CA ASN A 146 -25.42 -1.79 -31.11
C ASN A 146 -24.47 -1.06 -32.06
N ASP A 147 -23.52 -0.29 -31.51
CA ASP A 147 -22.72 0.63 -32.31
C ASP A 147 -21.31 0.08 -32.56
N CYS A 148 -20.58 -0.32 -31.51
CA CYS A 148 -19.20 -0.81 -31.67
C CYS A 148 -19.15 -2.10 -32.49
N ILE A 149 -19.97 -3.11 -32.16
CA ILE A 149 -19.98 -4.39 -32.89
C ILE A 149 -20.38 -4.16 -34.35
N GLN A 150 -21.43 -3.39 -34.61
CA GLN A 150 -21.88 -3.12 -35.98
C GLN A 150 -20.77 -2.41 -36.78
N ASN A 151 -20.25 -1.29 -36.28
CA ASN A 151 -19.32 -0.48 -37.05
C ASN A 151 -17.91 -1.08 -37.15
N LEU A 152 -17.43 -1.79 -36.12
CA LEU A 152 -16.07 -2.32 -36.08
C LEU A 152 -15.99 -3.78 -36.49
N GLU A 153 -16.85 -4.67 -35.97
CA GLU A 153 -16.82 -6.09 -36.35
C GLU A 153 -17.51 -6.34 -37.68
N MET A 154 -18.74 -5.84 -37.87
CA MET A 154 -19.54 -6.17 -39.06
C MET A 154 -19.09 -5.37 -40.29
N ASP A 155 -18.98 -4.05 -40.16
CA ASP A 155 -18.72 -3.18 -41.30
C ASP A 155 -17.23 -3.09 -41.67
N ARG A 156 -16.33 -3.21 -40.69
CA ARG A 156 -14.87 -3.04 -40.85
C ARG A 156 -14.06 -4.31 -40.63
N ASN A 157 -14.70 -5.40 -40.24
CA ASN A 157 -14.10 -6.73 -40.09
C ASN A 157 -12.94 -6.79 -39.07
N PHE A 158 -13.01 -5.98 -38.01
CA PHE A 158 -12.15 -6.15 -36.85
C PHE A 158 -12.63 -7.30 -35.99
N LYS A 159 -11.70 -7.98 -35.32
CA LYS A 159 -12.04 -9.00 -34.33
C LYS A 159 -11.92 -8.44 -32.91
N LEU A 160 -13.05 -8.23 -32.23
CA LEU A 160 -13.06 -7.66 -30.88
C LEU A 160 -13.14 -8.74 -29.80
N CYS A 161 -12.49 -8.47 -28.67
CA CYS A 161 -12.65 -9.25 -27.44
C CYS A 161 -13.55 -8.46 -26.48
N LEU A 162 -14.64 -9.07 -26.03
CA LEU A 162 -15.61 -8.49 -25.10
C LEU A 162 -15.70 -9.33 -23.83
N HIS A 163 -15.68 -8.68 -22.66
CA HIS A 163 -15.71 -9.39 -21.39
C HIS A 163 -16.99 -10.22 -21.15
N GLN A 164 -18.13 -9.85 -21.75
CA GLN A 164 -19.38 -10.59 -21.63
C GLN A 164 -19.47 -11.81 -22.56
N ARG A 165 -18.67 -11.84 -23.64
CA ARG A 165 -18.77 -12.84 -24.71
C ARG A 165 -17.59 -13.82 -24.71
N ASP A 166 -16.37 -13.29 -24.54
CA ASP A 166 -15.12 -13.99 -24.81
C ASP A 166 -14.40 -14.48 -23.55
N PHE A 167 -14.84 -14.07 -22.36
CA PHE A 167 -14.22 -14.51 -21.11
C PHE A 167 -14.56 -15.97 -20.82
N LEU A 168 -13.53 -16.74 -20.47
CA LEU A 168 -13.68 -18.16 -20.16
C LEU A 168 -14.40 -18.35 -18.82
N PRO A 169 -15.53 -19.07 -18.79
CA PRO A 169 -16.20 -19.42 -17.54
C PRO A 169 -15.30 -20.31 -16.67
N GLY A 170 -15.34 -20.09 -15.36
CA GLY A 170 -14.52 -20.84 -14.39
C GLY A 170 -13.09 -20.30 -14.21
N GLU A 171 -12.65 -19.36 -15.03
CA GLU A 171 -11.41 -18.61 -14.81
C GLU A 171 -11.64 -17.36 -13.95
N GLU A 172 -10.59 -16.95 -13.23
CA GLU A 172 -10.62 -15.72 -12.44
C GLU A 172 -10.74 -14.51 -13.37
N ILE A 173 -11.68 -13.59 -13.09
CA ILE A 173 -11.95 -12.41 -13.93
C ILE A 173 -10.67 -11.61 -14.23
N THR A 174 -9.79 -11.45 -13.24
CA THR A 174 -8.50 -10.75 -13.39
C THR A 174 -7.56 -11.45 -14.38
N THR A 175 -7.61 -12.79 -14.43
CA THR A 175 -6.81 -13.60 -15.37
C THR A 175 -7.40 -13.49 -16.77
N ASN A 176 -8.73 -13.56 -16.90
CA ASN A 176 -9.42 -13.32 -18.17
C ASN A 176 -9.11 -11.94 -18.75
N ILE A 177 -9.16 -10.89 -17.92
CA ILE A 177 -8.77 -9.52 -18.31
C ILE A 177 -7.33 -9.47 -18.82
N THR A 178 -6.39 -10.06 -18.07
CA THR A 178 -4.96 -10.04 -18.43
C THR A 178 -4.73 -10.77 -19.76
N ASN A 179 -5.39 -11.91 -19.97
CA ASN A 179 -5.31 -12.66 -21.22
C ASN A 179 -5.92 -11.89 -22.39
N ALA A 180 -7.11 -11.29 -22.23
CA ALA A 180 -7.76 -10.47 -23.25
C ALA A 180 -6.86 -9.32 -23.72
N ILE A 181 -6.18 -8.64 -22.79
CA ILE A 181 -5.21 -7.58 -23.10
C ILE A 181 -3.99 -8.13 -23.85
N HIS A 182 -3.45 -9.29 -23.45
CA HIS A 182 -2.28 -9.88 -24.11
C HIS A 182 -2.59 -10.41 -25.51
N GLU A 183 -3.81 -10.91 -25.72
CA GLU A 183 -4.28 -11.51 -26.95
C GLU A 183 -4.88 -10.48 -27.92
N SER A 184 -5.04 -9.23 -27.49
CA SER A 184 -5.51 -8.11 -28.32
C SER A 184 -4.39 -7.16 -28.72
N ARG A 185 -4.40 -6.67 -29.97
CA ARG A 185 -3.40 -5.67 -30.44
C ARG A 185 -3.51 -4.35 -29.70
N LYS A 186 -4.75 -3.89 -29.48
CA LYS A 186 -5.09 -2.65 -28.79
C LYS A 186 -6.08 -2.92 -27.65
N THR A 187 -6.20 -1.97 -26.74
CA THR A 187 -7.28 -1.91 -25.74
C THR A 187 -8.02 -0.60 -25.95
N ILE A 188 -9.31 -0.69 -26.30
CA ILE A 188 -10.20 0.46 -26.38
C ILE A 188 -10.92 0.59 -25.04
N CYS A 189 -10.84 1.75 -24.39
CA CYS A 189 -11.64 2.06 -23.21
C CYS A 189 -12.79 2.99 -23.57
N ILE A 190 -14.02 2.54 -23.35
CA ILE A 190 -15.23 3.35 -23.47
C ILE A 190 -15.39 4.12 -22.17
N VAL A 191 -15.09 5.42 -22.20
CA VAL A 191 -14.99 6.28 -21.02
C VAL A 191 -16.28 7.07 -20.84
N THR A 192 -16.93 6.81 -19.72
CA THR A 192 -18.07 7.54 -19.14
C THR A 192 -17.76 7.83 -17.67
N LYS A 193 -18.61 8.57 -16.97
CA LYS A 193 -18.54 8.73 -15.51
C LYS A 193 -18.61 7.39 -14.80
N ASN A 194 -19.47 6.48 -15.31
CA ASN A 194 -19.61 5.13 -14.76
C ASN A 194 -18.33 4.29 -14.91
N PHE A 195 -17.48 4.60 -15.89
CA PHE A 195 -16.19 3.93 -16.08
C PHE A 195 -15.26 4.13 -14.87
N PHE A 196 -15.26 5.32 -14.26
CA PHE A 196 -14.38 5.62 -13.13
C PHE A 196 -14.83 4.95 -11.83
N ASP A 197 -16.14 4.77 -11.67
CA ASP A 197 -16.74 4.14 -10.50
C ASP A 197 -16.68 2.61 -10.56
N SER A 198 -16.55 2.04 -11.77
CA SER A 198 -16.42 0.60 -11.96
C SER A 198 -15.02 0.10 -11.59
N TYR A 199 -14.96 -0.75 -10.56
CA TYR A 199 -13.72 -1.43 -10.15
C TYR A 199 -13.08 -2.21 -11.29
N TYR A 200 -13.88 -2.92 -12.10
CA TYR A 200 -13.37 -3.75 -13.19
C TYR A 200 -12.85 -2.91 -14.36
N CYS A 201 -13.56 -1.87 -14.78
CA CYS A 201 -13.09 -0.94 -15.82
C CYS A 201 -11.74 -0.31 -15.42
N MET A 202 -11.65 0.19 -14.19
CA MET A 202 -10.40 0.76 -13.68
C MET A 202 -9.30 -0.31 -13.56
N PHE A 203 -9.63 -1.55 -13.21
CA PHE A 203 -8.67 -2.65 -13.17
C PHE A 203 -8.12 -2.96 -14.59
N GLU A 204 -9.01 -3.14 -15.57
CA GLU A 204 -8.68 -3.38 -16.98
C GLU A 204 -7.77 -2.28 -17.52
N PHE A 205 -8.15 -1.02 -17.34
CA PHE A 205 -7.36 0.14 -17.74
C PHE A 205 -5.95 0.14 -17.13
N ASN A 206 -5.85 -0.09 -15.81
CA ASN A 206 -4.54 -0.13 -15.16
C ASN A 206 -3.70 -1.30 -15.66
N MET A 207 -4.30 -2.45 -15.96
CA MET A 207 -3.58 -3.62 -16.45
C MET A 207 -3.08 -3.42 -17.89
N ALA A 208 -3.91 -2.85 -18.77
CA ALA A 208 -3.50 -2.48 -20.13
C ALA A 208 -2.36 -1.44 -20.12
N ARG A 209 -2.40 -0.51 -19.15
CA ARG A 209 -1.32 0.48 -19.00
C ARG A 209 -0.01 -0.17 -18.54
N MET A 210 -0.08 -1.13 -17.62
CA MET A 210 1.12 -1.90 -17.24
C MET A 210 1.66 -2.71 -18.44
N GLU A 211 0.80 -3.33 -19.25
CA GLU A 211 1.20 -4.04 -20.48
C GLU A 211 1.93 -3.12 -21.47
N SER A 212 1.37 -1.95 -21.74
CA SER A 212 2.00 -0.91 -22.58
C SER A 212 3.42 -0.58 -22.10
N ILE A 213 3.58 -0.38 -20.79
CA ILE A 213 4.85 0.05 -20.19
C ILE A 213 5.90 -1.07 -20.17
N TYR A 214 5.50 -2.31 -19.85
CA TYR A 214 6.44 -3.39 -19.52
C TYR A 214 6.66 -4.42 -20.63
N SER A 215 5.68 -4.63 -21.51
CA SER A 215 5.72 -5.72 -22.51
C SER A 215 5.75 -5.24 -23.96
N ARG A 216 5.34 -3.99 -24.21
CA ARG A 216 5.19 -3.42 -25.56
C ARG A 216 6.15 -2.25 -25.82
N ASP A 217 7.31 -2.21 -25.15
CA ASP A 217 8.34 -1.18 -25.33
C ASP A 217 7.81 0.27 -25.21
N LYS A 218 6.86 0.51 -24.29
CA LYS A 218 6.18 1.81 -24.11
C LYS A 218 5.37 2.29 -25.32
N ARG A 219 5.03 1.39 -26.26
CA ARG A 219 4.05 1.71 -27.32
C ARG A 219 2.69 1.97 -26.68
N ASN A 220 2.01 3.01 -27.16
CA ASN A 220 0.65 3.22 -26.73
C ASN A 220 -0.27 2.21 -27.42
N ILE A 221 -0.81 1.29 -26.62
CA ILE A 221 -1.79 0.29 -27.07
C ILE A 221 -3.20 0.63 -26.58
N ILE A 222 -3.36 1.72 -25.81
CA ILE A 222 -4.64 2.14 -25.24
C ILE A 222 -5.20 3.27 -26.09
N PHE A 223 -6.47 3.15 -26.45
CA PHE A 223 -7.23 4.18 -27.15
C PHE A 223 -8.50 4.48 -26.35
N LEU A 224 -8.77 5.76 -26.10
CA LEU A 224 -9.93 6.18 -25.30
C LEU A 224 -11.07 6.67 -26.19
N ILE A 225 -12.30 6.24 -25.91
CA ILE A 225 -13.50 6.76 -26.55
C ILE A 225 -14.34 7.42 -25.47
N PHE A 226 -14.50 8.74 -25.51
CA PHE A 226 -15.36 9.46 -24.58
C PHE A 226 -16.78 9.55 -25.13
N LEU A 227 -17.74 8.87 -24.50
CA LEU A 227 -19.16 8.97 -24.90
C LEU A 227 -19.87 10.20 -24.32
N GLU A 228 -19.26 10.85 -23.34
CA GLU A 228 -19.78 12.07 -22.77
C GLU A 228 -18.63 13.04 -22.45
N GLN A 229 -18.98 14.32 -22.29
CA GLN A 229 -18.01 15.33 -21.89
C GLN A 229 -17.66 15.16 -20.41
N ILE A 230 -16.37 14.93 -20.14
CA ILE A 230 -15.82 14.76 -18.80
C ILE A 230 -14.81 15.88 -18.56
N LEU A 231 -15.03 16.66 -17.51
CA LEU A 231 -14.09 17.72 -17.14
C LEU A 231 -12.74 17.09 -16.72
N PRO A 232 -11.59 17.62 -17.16
CA PRO A 232 -10.27 17.10 -16.81
C PRO A 232 -10.04 16.94 -15.30
N GLN A 233 -10.63 17.82 -14.49
CA GLN A 233 -10.54 17.78 -13.02
C GLN A 233 -11.20 16.55 -12.39
N ASN A 234 -12.15 15.92 -13.09
CA ASN A 234 -12.85 14.72 -12.65
C ASN A 234 -12.18 13.44 -13.18
N MET A 235 -11.12 13.56 -13.98
CA MET A 235 -10.41 12.41 -14.53
C MET A 235 -9.25 11.98 -13.63
N PRO A 236 -9.02 10.66 -13.46
CA PRO A 236 -7.80 10.17 -12.85
C PRO A 236 -6.57 10.65 -13.61
N LEU A 237 -5.51 11.07 -12.89
CA LEU A 237 -4.23 11.54 -13.48
C LEU A 237 -3.68 10.61 -14.56
N MET A 238 -3.83 9.31 -14.36
CA MET A 238 -3.33 8.28 -15.28
C MET A 238 -4.02 8.29 -16.65
N LEU A 239 -5.26 8.78 -16.72
CA LEU A 239 -6.03 8.90 -17.95
C LEU A 239 -5.73 10.23 -18.64
N LEU A 240 -5.50 11.30 -17.87
CA LEU A 240 -5.02 12.59 -18.38
C LEU A 240 -3.70 12.45 -19.15
N GLU A 241 -2.79 11.56 -18.72
CA GLU A 241 -1.55 11.27 -19.46
C GLU A 241 -1.79 10.70 -20.87
N LEU A 242 -2.91 10.01 -21.09
CA LEU A 242 -3.28 9.48 -22.43
C LEU A 242 -4.00 10.54 -23.27
N VAL A 243 -4.83 11.36 -22.64
CA VAL A 243 -5.43 12.54 -23.29
C VAL A 243 -4.35 13.49 -23.79
N GLN A 244 -3.31 13.75 -22.98
CA GLN A 244 -2.14 14.56 -23.37
C GLN A 244 -1.31 13.97 -24.52
N LYS A 245 -1.49 12.69 -24.82
CA LYS A 245 -0.84 11.99 -25.95
C LYS A 245 -1.77 11.87 -27.15
N ASP A 246 -2.87 12.63 -27.18
CA ASP A 246 -3.90 12.64 -28.22
C ASP A 246 -4.40 11.23 -28.58
N SER A 247 -4.43 10.34 -27.60
CA SER A 247 -4.83 8.94 -27.79
C SER A 247 -6.27 8.72 -27.37
N TYR A 248 -7.14 9.62 -27.83
CA TYR A 248 -8.56 9.61 -27.54
C TYR A 248 -9.38 10.15 -28.71
N ILE A 249 -10.67 9.82 -28.69
CA ILE A 249 -11.69 10.41 -29.55
C ILE A 249 -12.94 10.69 -28.72
N GLU A 250 -13.64 11.76 -29.05
CA GLU A 250 -14.93 12.11 -28.45
C GLU A 250 -16.05 11.68 -29.37
N TYR A 251 -17.10 11.09 -28.80
CA TYR A 251 -18.30 10.75 -29.54
C TYR A 251 -18.97 12.03 -30.06
N PRO A 252 -19.35 12.09 -31.35
CA PRO A 252 -19.92 13.28 -31.96
C PRO A 252 -21.31 13.60 -31.38
N ASN A 253 -21.68 14.89 -31.40
CA ASN A 253 -23.01 15.35 -30.99
C ASN A 253 -23.98 15.53 -32.17
N ASP A 254 -23.54 15.21 -33.39
CA ASP A 254 -24.25 15.44 -34.65
C ASP A 254 -24.25 14.18 -35.53
N GLU A 255 -25.34 13.95 -36.26
CA GLU A 255 -25.53 12.74 -37.11
C GLU A 255 -24.49 12.60 -38.23
N GLN A 256 -23.83 13.68 -38.65
CA GLN A 256 -22.77 13.63 -39.68
C GLN A 256 -21.41 13.25 -39.09
N GLY A 257 -21.21 13.47 -37.79
CA GLY A 257 -19.99 13.17 -37.06
C GLY A 257 -19.74 11.68 -36.86
N ASP A 258 -20.78 10.83 -36.94
CA ASP A 258 -20.66 9.38 -36.72
C ASP A 258 -19.71 8.73 -37.74
N ILE A 259 -19.78 9.11 -39.02
CA ILE A 259 -18.92 8.52 -40.06
C ILE A 259 -17.44 8.83 -39.78
N VAL A 260 -17.13 10.12 -39.52
CA VAL A 260 -15.77 10.59 -39.25
C VAL A 260 -15.23 9.97 -37.95
N PHE A 261 -16.10 9.79 -36.96
CA PHE A 261 -15.77 9.14 -35.70
C PHE A 261 -15.29 7.70 -35.92
N TRP A 262 -16.05 6.88 -36.66
CA TRP A 262 -15.69 5.48 -36.91
C TRP A 262 -14.50 5.33 -37.87
N GLU A 263 -14.30 6.24 -38.81
CA GLU A 263 -13.09 6.28 -39.67
C GLU A 263 -11.82 6.51 -38.84
N LYS A 264 -11.85 7.47 -37.90
CA LYS A 264 -10.70 7.71 -37.01
C LYS A 264 -10.37 6.51 -36.12
N ILE A 265 -11.38 5.78 -35.65
CA ILE A 265 -11.17 4.55 -34.87
C ILE A 265 -10.53 3.46 -35.75
N ASP A 266 -11.00 3.29 -36.99
CA ASP A 266 -10.41 2.36 -37.95
C ASP A 266 -8.93 2.65 -38.19
N GLU A 267 -8.58 3.92 -38.43
CA GLU A 267 -7.19 4.36 -38.59
C GLU A 267 -6.35 4.05 -37.34
N ALA A 268 -6.87 4.38 -36.15
CA ALA A 268 -6.16 4.16 -34.88
C ALA A 268 -5.92 2.66 -34.56
N LEU A 269 -6.82 1.78 -35.01
CA LEU A 269 -6.71 0.33 -34.82
C LEU A 269 -5.76 -0.33 -35.84
N ARG A 270 -5.63 0.22 -37.04
CA ARG A 270 -4.74 -0.31 -38.08
C ARG A 270 -3.26 0.04 -37.87
N GLN A 271 -2.97 1.13 -37.14
CA GLN A 271 -1.62 1.52 -36.72
C GLN A 271 -1.06 0.61 -35.61
#